data_AF-A0A949GE81-F1
#
_entry.id   AF-A0A949GE81-F1
#
_cell.length_a   1.000
_cell.length_b   1.000
_cell.length_c   1.000
_cell.angle_alpha   90.00
_cell.angle_beta   90.00
_cell.angle_gamma   90.00
#
_symmetry.space_group_name_H-M   'P 1'
#
loop_
_entity.id
_entity.type
_entity.pdbx_description
1 polymer ?
#
loop_
_entity_poly.entity_id
_entity_poly.type
_entity_poly.pdbx_seq_one_letter_code
_entity_poly.pdbx_strand_id
1 'polypeptide(L)'
;MKMKTTLFGFALASSLLLAGCGGGEDVKEKLGLKAPPPDEFTVVTRAPLAVPPDYTLRPPRPGEDRPNELSVREQAKQTVFGVTAKPAAEKTTGQSAFLNKLGAEQADPNIRSSIDTEIRDLEEKEQPVAEKLLFWKDKTAIGKPIDPVEEQKRLEAQGIKKKTTTDTTVEKRNEDILKAE
;
A
#
# COMPACT_ATOMS: atom_id res chain seq x y z
N MET A 1 46.65 -40.27 -14.33
CA MET A 1 46.32 -39.88 -12.93
C MET A 1 45.24 -38.78 -12.83
N LYS A 2 44.30 -38.66 -13.78
CA LYS A 2 43.30 -37.57 -13.82
C LYS A 2 41.90 -37.95 -13.29
N MET A 3 41.67 -39.24 -12.98
CA MET A 3 40.35 -39.76 -12.60
C MET A 3 40.11 -39.79 -11.08
N LYS A 4 41.17 -39.68 -10.26
CA LYS A 4 41.07 -39.67 -8.79
C LYS A 4 40.73 -38.28 -8.23
N THR A 5 41.17 -37.22 -8.92
CA THR A 5 40.90 -35.81 -8.54
C THR A 5 39.46 -35.38 -8.83
N THR A 6 38.83 -35.91 -9.88
CA THR A 6 37.40 -35.64 -10.16
C THR A 6 36.47 -36.36 -9.18
N LEU A 7 36.82 -37.57 -8.76
CA LEU A 7 36.08 -38.31 -7.72
C LEU A 7 36.13 -37.61 -6.35
N PHE A 8 37.29 -37.05 -5.98
CA PHE A 8 37.45 -36.32 -4.72
C PHE A 8 36.68 -34.99 -4.71
N GLY A 9 36.63 -34.30 -5.86
CA GLY A 9 35.83 -33.08 -6.01
C GLY A 9 34.31 -33.32 -5.92
N PHE A 10 33.82 -34.44 -6.47
CA PHE A 10 32.41 -34.80 -6.37
C PHE A 10 32.01 -35.21 -4.93
N ALA A 11 32.90 -35.90 -4.21
CA ALA A 11 32.67 -36.24 -2.80
C ALA A 11 32.62 -35.00 -1.90
N LEU A 12 33.49 -34.01 -2.14
CA LEU A 12 33.50 -32.76 -1.39
C LEU A 12 32.30 -31.86 -1.73
N ALA A 13 31.82 -31.87 -2.97
CA ALA A 13 30.60 -31.15 -3.35
C ALA A 13 29.34 -31.78 -2.73
N SER A 14 29.30 -33.11 -2.63
CA SER A 14 28.18 -33.84 -2.02
C SER A 14 28.08 -33.60 -0.50
N SER A 15 29.22 -33.50 0.20
CA SER A 15 29.21 -33.19 1.64
C SER A 15 28.76 -31.76 1.95
N LEU A 16 29.04 -30.79 1.07
CA LEU A 16 28.51 -29.41 1.20
C LEU A 16 27.00 -29.34 0.99
N LEU A 17 26.44 -30.11 0.05
CA LEU A 17 25.00 -30.16 -0.20
C LEU A 17 24.24 -30.83 0.95
N LEU A 18 24.83 -31.85 1.59
CA LEU A 18 24.23 -32.51 2.77
C LEU A 18 24.30 -31.65 4.04
N ALA A 19 25.33 -30.81 4.19
CA ALA A 19 25.44 -29.89 5.32
C ALA A 19 24.30 -28.84 5.35
N GLY A 20 23.70 -28.52 4.20
CA GLY A 20 22.54 -27.63 4.11
C GLY A 20 21.21 -28.25 4.61
N CYS A 21 21.13 -29.58 4.70
CA CYS A 21 19.91 -30.29 5.12
C CYS A 21 19.95 -30.74 6.60
N GLY A 22 21.12 -30.70 7.24
CA GLY A 22 21.30 -31.13 8.64
C GLY A 22 20.91 -30.10 9.71
N GLY A 23 20.85 -28.81 9.35
CA GLY A 23 20.50 -27.70 10.26
C GLY A 23 19.01 -27.34 10.25
N GLY A 24 18.15 -28.35 10.15
CA GLY A 24 16.73 -28.16 9.82
C GLY A 24 15.89 -27.42 10.87
N GLU A 25 16.37 -27.25 12.10
CA GLU A 25 15.59 -26.58 13.17
C GLU A 25 15.95 -25.10 13.29
N ASP A 26 17.24 -24.76 13.40
CA ASP A 26 17.70 -23.37 13.52
C ASP A 26 17.38 -22.53 12.27
N VAL A 27 17.49 -23.14 11.08
CA VAL A 27 17.19 -22.44 9.82
C VAL A 27 15.68 -22.22 9.67
N LYS A 28 14.84 -23.15 10.13
CA LYS A 28 13.37 -22.97 10.11
C LYS A 28 12.92 -21.89 11.07
N GLU A 29 13.57 -21.77 12.23
CA GLU A 29 13.31 -20.70 13.18
C GLU A 29 13.75 -19.33 12.64
N LYS A 30 14.96 -19.24 12.07
CA LYS A 30 15.47 -18.02 11.42
C LYS A 30 14.65 -17.58 10.20
N LEU A 31 14.07 -18.53 9.46
CA LEU A 31 13.17 -18.28 8.34
C LEU A 31 11.72 -18.02 8.77
N GLY A 32 11.41 -17.99 10.08
CA GLY A 32 10.08 -17.70 10.60
C GLY A 32 9.05 -18.80 10.30
N LEU A 33 9.49 -20.00 9.94
CA LEU A 33 8.63 -21.16 9.67
C LEU A 33 8.13 -21.83 10.96
N LYS A 34 8.68 -21.42 12.12
CA LYS A 34 8.20 -21.79 13.45
C LYS A 34 7.74 -20.53 14.17
N ALA A 35 6.46 -20.48 14.53
CA ALA A 35 5.94 -19.42 15.37
C ALA A 35 6.52 -19.56 16.78
N PRO A 36 7.27 -18.58 17.30
CA PRO A 36 7.74 -18.62 18.69
C PRO A 36 6.53 -18.61 19.63
N PRO A 37 6.59 -19.32 20.77
CA PRO A 37 5.57 -19.22 21.79
C PRO A 37 5.44 -17.75 22.25
N PRO A 38 4.23 -17.28 22.59
CA PRO A 38 4.05 -15.93 23.11
C PRO A 38 4.91 -15.71 24.34
N ASP A 39 5.66 -14.60 24.38
CA ASP A 39 6.48 -14.25 25.53
C ASP A 39 5.58 -13.79 26.69
N GLU A 40 5.55 -14.60 27.75
CA GLU A 40 4.75 -14.35 28.95
C GLU A 40 5.20 -13.11 29.74
N PHE A 41 6.40 -12.58 29.46
CA PHE A 41 6.93 -11.37 30.10
C PHE A 41 6.78 -10.12 29.24
N THR A 42 6.18 -10.23 28.04
CA THR A 42 5.91 -9.06 27.22
C THR A 42 4.80 -8.22 27.85
N VAL A 43 5.17 -7.05 28.38
CA VAL A 43 4.22 -6.07 28.92
C VAL A 43 3.60 -5.29 27.75
N VAL A 44 2.31 -5.54 27.50
CA VAL A 44 1.53 -4.72 26.57
C VAL A 44 1.19 -3.40 27.25
N THR A 45 1.60 -2.28 26.65
CA THR A 45 1.24 -0.95 27.12
C THR A 45 -0.24 -0.70 26.84
N ARG A 46 -1.02 -0.47 27.90
CA ARG A 46 -2.43 -0.02 27.78
C ARG A 46 -2.49 1.50 27.68
N ALA A 47 -3.54 2.02 27.08
CA ALA A 47 -3.80 3.46 27.05
C ALA A 47 -3.86 4.01 28.50
N PRO A 48 -3.28 5.19 28.76
CA PRO A 48 -3.30 5.79 30.09
C PRO A 48 -4.73 6.03 30.55
N LEU A 49 -5.02 5.76 31.82
CA LEU A 49 -6.34 6.01 32.40
C LEU A 49 -6.49 7.52 32.64
N ALA A 50 -7.17 8.21 31.72
CA ALA A 50 -7.64 9.58 31.95
C ALA A 50 -9.01 9.54 32.65
N VAL A 51 -9.10 10.21 33.79
CA VAL A 51 -10.37 10.40 34.50
C VAL A 51 -11.11 11.54 33.80
N PRO A 52 -12.28 11.29 33.17
CA PRO A 52 -13.05 12.37 32.56
C PRO A 52 -13.60 13.32 33.63
N PRO A 53 -13.76 14.62 33.32
CA PRO A 53 -14.28 15.62 34.25
C PRO A 53 -15.72 15.36 34.69
N ASP A 54 -16.48 14.61 33.88
CA ASP A 54 -17.86 14.22 34.18
C ASP A 54 -17.97 12.69 34.38
N TYR A 55 -18.43 12.30 35.58
CA TYR A 55 -18.69 10.91 35.99
C TYR A 55 -20.09 10.41 35.57
N THR A 56 -20.75 11.10 34.64
CA THR A 56 -22.15 10.82 34.23
C THR A 56 -22.26 9.67 33.22
N LEU A 57 -21.15 9.09 32.79
CA LEU A 57 -21.14 7.93 31.91
C LEU A 57 -21.46 6.67 32.71
N ARG A 58 -22.50 5.96 32.29
CA ARG A 58 -22.80 4.61 32.78
C ARG A 58 -21.59 3.70 32.48
N PRO A 59 -21.08 2.92 33.46
CA PRO A 59 -20.02 1.97 33.19
C PRO A 59 -20.39 1.06 32.02
N PRO A 60 -19.47 0.79 31.08
CA PRO A 60 -19.73 -0.15 29.99
C PRO A 60 -20.08 -1.51 30.57
N ARG A 61 -20.94 -2.28 29.88
CA ARG A 61 -21.30 -3.61 30.36
C ARG A 61 -20.05 -4.51 30.39
N PRO A 62 -19.94 -5.44 31.34
CA PRO A 62 -18.85 -6.42 31.34
C PRO A 62 -18.81 -7.15 29.98
N GLY A 63 -17.67 -7.06 29.28
CA GLY A 63 -17.45 -7.68 27.96
C GLY A 63 -17.72 -6.78 26.74
N GLU A 64 -18.18 -5.55 26.93
CA GLU A 64 -18.34 -4.56 25.84
C GLU A 64 -17.03 -3.80 25.60
N ASP A 65 -16.72 -3.49 24.35
CA ASP A 65 -15.48 -2.80 23.98
C ASP A 65 -15.40 -1.44 24.69
N ARG A 66 -14.23 -1.17 25.29
CA ARG A 66 -14.01 0.10 25.97
C ARG A 66 -13.91 1.20 24.92
N PRO A 67 -14.69 2.29 25.01
CA PRO A 67 -14.68 3.35 24.01
C PRO A 67 -13.33 4.09 23.89
N ASN A 68 -12.46 3.94 24.90
CA ASN A 68 -11.14 4.60 24.94
C ASN A 68 -9.99 3.69 24.45
N GLU A 69 -10.25 2.41 24.14
CA GLU A 69 -9.21 1.49 23.65
C GLU A 69 -9.33 1.33 22.14
N LEU A 70 -8.29 1.76 21.42
CA LEU A 70 -8.12 1.41 20.01
C LEU A 70 -7.92 -0.11 19.91
N SER A 71 -8.63 -0.77 18.99
CA SER A 71 -8.42 -2.20 18.77
C SER A 71 -6.98 -2.49 18.35
N VAL A 72 -6.44 -3.66 18.71
CA VAL A 72 -5.08 -4.09 18.34
C VAL A 72 -4.85 -4.00 16.82
N ARG A 73 -5.89 -4.29 16.03
CA ARG A 73 -5.84 -4.18 14.56
C ARG A 73 -5.69 -2.74 14.09
N GLU A 74 -6.41 -1.80 14.70
CA GLU A 74 -6.29 -0.37 14.35
C GLU A 74 -4.94 0.21 14.81
N GLN A 75 -4.45 -0.20 15.98
CA GLN A 75 -3.12 0.18 16.46
C GLN A 75 -2.00 -0.36 15.55
N ALA A 76 -2.13 -1.61 15.08
CA ALA A 76 -1.21 -2.19 14.12
C ALA A 76 -1.27 -1.45 12.76
N LYS A 77 -2.47 -1.16 12.26
CA LYS A 77 -2.63 -0.34 11.04
C LYS A 77 -1.97 1.02 11.17
N GLN A 78 -2.16 1.71 12.30
CA GLN A 78 -1.54 3.01 12.56
C GLN A 78 -0.01 2.92 12.65
N THR A 79 0.53 1.82 13.18
CA THR A 79 1.98 1.58 13.22
C THR A 79 2.55 1.27 11.82
N VAL A 80 1.86 0.45 11.02
CA VAL A 80 2.33 0.00 9.70
C VAL A 80 2.17 1.08 8.63
N PHE A 81 1.02 1.75 8.61
CA PHE A 81 0.67 2.75 7.59
C PHE A 81 0.89 4.19 8.05
N GLY A 82 1.27 4.39 9.33
CA GLY A 82 1.27 5.71 9.97
C GLY A 82 -0.15 6.18 10.29
N VAL A 83 -0.24 7.32 10.99
CA VAL A 83 -1.51 8.07 11.07
C VAL A 83 -1.77 8.64 9.67
N THR A 84 -2.58 7.95 8.87
CA THR A 84 -2.90 8.33 7.49
C THR A 84 -3.73 9.61 7.37
N ALA A 85 -4.10 10.23 8.49
CA ALA A 85 -4.49 11.63 8.49
C ALA A 85 -3.25 12.51 8.33
N LYS A 86 -2.69 12.54 7.11
CA LYS A 86 -1.92 13.70 6.68
C LYS A 86 -2.84 14.90 6.92
N PRO A 87 -2.50 15.86 7.81
CA PRO A 87 -3.33 17.04 7.98
C PRO A 87 -3.52 17.63 6.59
N ALA A 88 -4.78 17.73 6.16
CA ALA A 88 -5.10 18.29 4.87
C ALA A 88 -4.44 19.67 4.85
N ALA A 89 -3.41 19.84 4.00
CA ALA A 89 -2.77 21.13 3.85
C ALA A 89 -3.87 22.17 3.64
N GLU A 90 -3.81 23.28 4.38
CA GLU A 90 -4.82 24.32 4.29
C GLU A 90 -5.04 24.69 2.82
N LYS A 91 -6.24 24.40 2.33
CA LYS A 91 -6.57 24.63 0.91
C LYS A 91 -6.66 26.13 0.72
N THR A 92 -5.92 26.66 -0.25
CA THR A 92 -6.08 28.08 -0.61
C THR A 92 -7.45 28.32 -1.26
N THR A 93 -7.94 29.56 -1.23
CA THR A 93 -9.21 29.94 -1.86
C THR A 93 -9.29 29.55 -3.35
N GLY A 94 -8.16 29.63 -4.06
CA GLY A 94 -8.09 29.19 -5.46
C GLY A 94 -8.21 27.67 -5.61
N GLN A 95 -7.60 26.91 -4.70
CA GLN A 95 -7.70 25.44 -4.71
C GLN A 95 -9.11 24.96 -4.36
N SER A 96 -9.78 25.57 -3.38
CA SER A 96 -11.16 25.21 -3.04
C SER A 96 -12.11 25.53 -4.19
N ALA A 97 -12.00 26.70 -4.82
CA ALA A 97 -12.81 27.05 -5.99
C ALA A 97 -12.60 26.09 -7.16
N PHE A 98 -11.36 25.65 -7.40
CA PHE A 98 -11.04 24.66 -8.43
C PHE A 98 -11.62 23.27 -8.10
N LEU A 99 -11.44 22.81 -6.86
CA LEU A 99 -11.97 21.53 -6.39
C LEU A 99 -13.50 21.48 -6.42
N ASN A 100 -14.17 22.58 -6.11
CA ASN A 100 -15.62 22.72 -6.21
C ASN A 100 -16.09 22.60 -7.67
N LYS A 101 -15.36 23.19 -8.62
CA LYS A 101 -15.64 23.00 -10.05
C LYS A 101 -15.44 21.56 -10.53
N LEU A 102 -14.51 20.84 -9.92
CA LEU A 102 -14.25 19.42 -10.22
C LEU A 102 -15.20 18.46 -9.48
N GLY A 103 -16.07 18.96 -8.60
CA GLY A 103 -16.93 18.10 -7.76
C GLY A 103 -16.15 17.24 -6.78
N ALA A 104 -14.92 17.64 -6.42
CA ALA A 104 -14.06 16.85 -5.54
C ALA A 104 -14.62 16.73 -4.11
N GLU A 105 -15.55 17.60 -3.72
CA GLU A 105 -16.27 17.54 -2.44
C GLU A 105 -17.25 16.34 -2.39
N GLN A 106 -17.74 15.87 -3.54
CA GLN A 106 -18.62 14.70 -3.62
C GLN A 106 -17.87 13.37 -3.81
N ALA A 107 -16.53 13.38 -3.87
CA ALA A 107 -15.75 12.18 -4.10
C ALA A 107 -15.80 11.24 -2.88
N ASP A 108 -16.20 9.98 -3.09
CA ASP A 108 -16.18 8.97 -2.03
C ASP A 108 -14.72 8.65 -1.63
N PRO A 109 -14.34 8.82 -0.34
CA PRO A 109 -13.01 8.49 0.14
C PRO A 109 -12.66 6.99 -0.04
N ASN A 110 -13.67 6.12 -0.12
CA ASN A 110 -13.53 4.67 -0.26
C ASN A 110 -13.73 4.19 -1.71
N ILE A 111 -13.66 5.09 -2.70
CA ILE A 111 -13.87 4.70 -4.10
C ILE A 111 -12.88 3.63 -4.57
N ARG A 112 -11.63 3.66 -4.07
CA ARG A 112 -10.61 2.66 -4.43
C ARG A 112 -11.00 1.26 -3.97
N SER A 113 -11.40 1.10 -2.71
CA SER A 113 -11.83 -0.21 -2.19
C SER A 113 -13.11 -0.69 -2.86
N SER A 114 -14.00 0.22 -3.25
CA SER A 114 -15.23 -0.13 -3.97
C SER A 114 -14.91 -0.68 -5.36
N ILE A 115 -14.03 0.00 -6.11
CA ILE A 115 -13.55 -0.47 -7.41
C ILE A 115 -12.81 -1.80 -7.26
N ASP A 116 -11.90 -1.94 -6.29
CA ASP A 116 -11.15 -3.18 -6.09
C ASP A 116 -12.08 -4.37 -5.80
N THR A 117 -13.16 -4.13 -5.05
CA THR A 117 -14.17 -5.15 -4.77
C THR A 117 -14.97 -5.49 -6.03
N GLU A 118 -15.42 -4.49 -6.78
CA GLU A 118 -16.16 -4.68 -8.03
C GLU A 118 -15.33 -5.44 -9.08
N ILE A 119 -14.06 -5.07 -9.26
CA ILE A 119 -13.14 -5.76 -10.19
C ILE A 119 -12.96 -7.22 -9.76
N ARG A 120 -12.76 -7.48 -8.46
CA ARG A 120 -12.64 -8.84 -7.97
C ARG A 120 -13.91 -9.66 -8.22
N ASP A 121 -15.08 -9.08 -7.98
CA ASP A 121 -16.36 -9.74 -8.22
C ASP A 121 -16.60 -10.00 -9.72
N LEU A 122 -16.10 -9.12 -10.60
CA LEU A 122 -16.12 -9.32 -12.05
C LEU A 122 -15.15 -10.42 -12.52
N GLU A 123 -14.00 -10.55 -11.86
CA GLU A 123 -13.05 -11.65 -12.13
C GLU A 123 -13.58 -13.01 -11.63
N GLU A 124 -14.33 -13.01 -10.53
CA GLU A 124 -14.91 -14.22 -9.94
C GLU A 124 -16.18 -14.68 -10.67
N LYS A 125 -16.95 -13.76 -11.27
CA LYS A 125 -18.11 -14.12 -12.09
C LYS A 125 -17.71 -15.01 -13.25
N GLU A 126 -18.38 -16.15 -13.31
CA GLU A 126 -18.03 -17.33 -14.10
C GLU A 126 -17.87 -17.01 -15.58
N GLN A 127 -16.63 -16.87 -16.05
CA GLN A 127 -16.36 -17.10 -17.45
C GLN A 127 -16.83 -18.52 -17.79
N PRO A 128 -17.52 -18.72 -18.94
CA PRO A 128 -18.00 -20.05 -19.29
C PRO A 128 -16.83 -21.02 -19.30
N VAL A 129 -17.04 -22.23 -18.78
CA VAL A 129 -15.96 -23.24 -18.61
C VAL A 129 -15.17 -23.45 -19.91
N ALA A 130 -15.83 -23.33 -21.07
CA ALA A 130 -15.21 -23.36 -22.38
C ALA A 130 -14.17 -22.24 -22.60
N GLU A 131 -14.46 -21.00 -22.19
CA GLU A 131 -13.55 -19.85 -22.29
C GLU A 131 -12.32 -20.04 -21.40
N LYS A 132 -12.53 -20.54 -20.17
CA LYS A 132 -11.44 -20.84 -19.22
C LYS A 132 -10.49 -21.91 -19.75
N LEU A 133 -10.99 -22.87 -20.52
CA LEU A 133 -10.19 -23.91 -21.17
C LEU A 133 -9.49 -23.38 -22.44
N LEU A 134 -10.17 -22.54 -23.23
CA LEU A 134 -9.63 -21.98 -24.47
C LEU A 134 -8.51 -20.97 -24.18
N PHE A 135 -8.67 -20.14 -23.16
CA PHE A 135 -7.74 -19.07 -22.77
C PHE A 135 -7.03 -19.36 -21.43
N TRP A 136 -6.78 -20.64 -21.13
CA TRP A 136 -6.06 -21.06 -19.92
C TRP A 136 -4.67 -20.43 -19.75
N LYS A 137 -4.08 -19.93 -20.85
CA LYS A 137 -2.76 -19.30 -20.90
C LYS A 137 -2.82 -17.77 -20.92
N ASP A 138 -3.87 -17.21 -21.52
CA ASP A 138 -4.00 -15.77 -21.76
C ASP A 138 -5.12 -15.20 -20.86
N LYS A 139 -4.84 -15.13 -19.55
CA LYS A 139 -5.72 -14.42 -18.63
C LYS A 139 -5.62 -12.92 -18.89
N THR A 140 -6.63 -12.33 -19.52
CA THR A 140 -6.77 -10.87 -19.59
C THR A 140 -7.15 -10.35 -18.20
N ALA A 141 -6.17 -9.91 -17.41
CA ALA A 141 -6.42 -9.26 -16.13
C ALA A 141 -7.18 -7.96 -16.35
N ILE A 142 -8.35 -7.82 -15.72
CA ILE A 142 -9.16 -6.61 -15.79
C ILE A 142 -8.51 -5.60 -14.83
N GLY A 143 -8.22 -4.39 -15.31
CA GLY A 143 -7.65 -3.34 -14.46
C GLY A 143 -6.12 -3.39 -14.26
N LYS A 144 -5.36 -4.00 -15.19
CA LYS A 144 -3.89 -3.86 -15.18
C LYS A 144 -3.51 -2.37 -15.12
N PRO A 145 -2.74 -1.92 -14.12
CA PRO A 145 -2.32 -0.52 -14.03
C PRO A 145 -1.62 -0.12 -15.33
N ILE A 146 -2.13 0.94 -15.96
CA ILE A 146 -1.54 1.47 -17.18
C ILE A 146 -0.20 2.11 -16.83
N ASP A 147 0.85 1.76 -17.57
CA ASP A 147 2.15 2.43 -17.40
C ASP A 147 2.02 3.86 -17.95
N PRO A 148 2.18 4.89 -17.11
CA PRO A 148 2.00 6.27 -17.53
C PRO A 148 3.01 6.68 -18.62
N VAL A 149 4.20 6.10 -18.63
CA VAL A 149 5.26 6.43 -19.59
C VAL A 149 4.97 5.82 -20.95
N GLU A 150 4.56 4.55 -20.99
CA GLU A 150 4.18 3.88 -22.24
C GLU A 150 2.93 4.52 -22.85
N GLU A 151 1.94 4.83 -22.02
CA GLU A 151 0.72 5.51 -22.45
C GLU A 151 1.00 6.92 -22.95
N GLN A 152 1.87 7.67 -22.27
CA GLN A 152 2.30 8.97 -22.75
C GLN A 152 2.97 8.88 -24.13
N LYS A 153 3.86 7.91 -24.36
CA LYS A 153 4.47 7.70 -25.68
C LYS A 153 3.43 7.39 -26.76
N ARG A 154 2.40 6.60 -26.43
CA ARG A 154 1.27 6.32 -27.33
C ARG A 154 0.52 7.60 -27.69
N LEU A 155 0.24 8.45 -26.71
CA LEU A 155 -0.46 9.73 -26.91
C LEU A 155 0.37 10.72 -27.73
N GLU A 156 1.69 10.77 -27.50
CA GLU A 156 2.62 11.58 -28.28
C GLU A 156 2.69 11.12 -29.75
N ALA A 157 2.70 9.81 -30.00
CA ALA A 157 2.61 9.25 -31.35
C ALA A 157 1.27 9.57 -32.03
N GLN A 158 0.19 9.73 -31.26
CA GLN A 158 -1.12 10.21 -31.74
C GLN A 158 -1.19 11.74 -31.89
N GLY A 159 -0.09 12.46 -31.65
CA GLY A 159 0.00 13.91 -31.82
C GLY A 159 -0.60 14.71 -30.68
N ILE A 160 -0.99 14.08 -29.57
CA ILE A 160 -1.49 14.76 -28.37
C ILE A 160 -0.27 15.24 -27.58
N LYS A 161 0.11 16.50 -27.79
CA LYS A 161 1.23 17.12 -27.06
C LYS A 161 0.83 17.44 -25.63
N LYS A 162 1.74 17.20 -24.70
CA LYS A 162 1.62 17.62 -23.29
C LYS A 162 1.37 19.12 -23.23
N LYS A 163 0.17 19.52 -22.77
CA LYS A 163 -0.10 20.91 -22.41
C LYS A 163 0.66 21.19 -21.11
N THR A 164 1.91 21.61 -21.24
CA THR A 164 2.69 22.06 -20.10
C THR A 164 2.03 23.32 -19.57
N THR A 165 1.49 23.25 -18.35
CA THR A 165 1.01 24.40 -17.57
C THR A 165 2.23 25.23 -17.13
N THR A 166 2.90 25.85 -18.09
CA THR A 166 3.91 26.91 -17.88
C THR A 166 3.79 28.01 -18.94
N ASP A 167 2.63 28.11 -19.61
CA ASP A 167 2.31 29.23 -20.51
C ASP A 167 1.33 30.23 -19.87
N THR A 168 1.38 30.36 -18.55
CA THR A 168 0.99 31.59 -17.88
C THR A 168 2.25 32.17 -17.27
N THR A 169 3.12 32.70 -18.13
CA THR A 169 4.09 33.71 -17.71
C THR A 169 3.26 34.83 -17.09
N VAL A 170 3.24 34.89 -15.76
CA VAL A 170 2.80 36.08 -15.04
C VAL A 170 3.86 37.12 -15.35
N GLU A 171 3.67 37.87 -16.44
CA GLU A 171 4.41 39.10 -16.66
C GLU A 171 4.19 39.98 -15.44
N LYS A 172 5.28 40.22 -14.69
CA LYS A 172 5.32 41.16 -13.60
C LYS A 172 5.06 42.55 -14.18
N ARG A 173 3.79 42.97 -14.23
CA ARG A 173 3.32 44.31 -14.64
C ARG A 173 3.79 45.46 -13.74
N ASN A 174 4.83 45.26 -12.93
CA ASN A 174 5.17 46.17 -11.83
C ASN A 174 6.60 46.76 -11.93
N GLU A 175 7.37 46.43 -12.97
CA GLU A 175 8.73 46.99 -13.14
C GLU A 175 8.69 48.45 -13.66
N ASP A 176 7.60 48.87 -14.32
CA ASP A 176 7.49 50.21 -14.91
C ASP A 176 7.19 51.32 -13.89
N ILE A 177 6.75 50.97 -12.68
CA ILE A 177 6.42 51.94 -11.63
C ILE A 177 7.68 52.37 -10.84
N LEU A 178 8.77 51.60 -10.89
CA LEU A 178 9.99 51.84 -10.11
C LEU A 178 11.05 52.71 -10.81
N LYS A 179 10.80 53.16 -12.05
CA LYS A 179 11.73 54.02 -12.81
C LYS A 179 11.25 55.48 -12.96
N ALA A 180 10.16 55.86 -12.30
CA ALA A 180 9.55 57.18 -12.43
C ALA A 180 9.71 58.07 -11.19
N GLU A 181 10.67 57.80 -10.32
CA GLU A 181 11.04 58.69 -9.21
C GLU A 181 12.52 59.07 -9.28
#